data_AF-A0A662JVX6-F1
#
_entry.id   AF-A0A662JVX6-F1
#
_cell.length_a   1.000
_cell.length_b   1.000
_cell.length_c   1.000
_cell.angle_alpha   90.00
_cell.angle_beta   90.00
_cell.angle_gamma   90.00
#
_symmetry.space_group_name_H-M   'P 1'
#
loop_
_entity.id
_entity.type
_entity.pdbx_description
1 polymer ?
#
loop_
_entity_poly.entity_id
_entity_poly.type
_entity_poly.pdbx_seq_one_letter_code
_entity_poly.pdbx_strand_id
1 'polypeptide(L)'
;MRRRYLLGTLTCLVIGVVLLAGCNEEKQVQPSSENIKIEIKTGADDGGVVALTDLLPDNVFGIVNGGGDQPFMVGLFTSGGGDNLTGRGIYRFDISEYKNKSFTFHVKCVEKHGNPGSLEVYLTNDSGPLETNPSNMSDISQIWNLINFGEKVATITPVSGGWITVSISSAMVKSWVTDDGYITIMLKLGNENLGSNNDYYGLSTYEYSQGSAKPYLSAS
;
A
#
# COMPACT_ATOMS: atom_id res chain seq x y z
N MET A 1 19.55 -75.01 49.22
CA MET A 1 20.48 -76.07 48.75
C MET A 1 21.20 -75.59 47.49
N ARG A 2 22.54 -75.77 47.44
CA ARG A 2 23.48 -75.83 46.28
C ARG A 2 23.47 -74.65 45.26
N ARG A 3 24.56 -73.85 45.16
CA ARG A 3 25.82 -74.06 44.38
C ARG A 3 25.51 -74.24 42.87
N ARG A 4 26.14 -73.60 41.87
CA ARG A 4 27.44 -72.90 41.74
C ARG A 4 27.66 -72.50 40.24
N TYR A 5 28.48 -71.46 40.01
CA TYR A 5 29.34 -71.13 38.83
C TYR A 5 28.71 -70.80 37.44
N LEU A 6 28.94 -69.64 36.82
CA LEU A 6 30.14 -69.03 36.17
C LEU A 6 30.42 -69.57 34.74
N LEU A 7 30.77 -68.62 33.84
CA LEU A 7 31.12 -68.69 32.40
C LEU A 7 29.93 -68.64 31.42
N GLY A 8 29.91 -67.78 30.39
CA GLY A 8 31.00 -66.94 29.89
C GLY A 8 30.57 -65.92 28.82
N THR A 9 31.52 -64.99 28.58
CA THR A 9 31.90 -64.39 27.28
C THR A 9 30.80 -63.79 26.39
N LEU A 10 30.65 -62.46 26.32
CA LEU A 10 31.45 -61.52 25.50
C LEU A 10 31.28 -61.72 23.98
N THR A 11 30.28 -61.05 23.38
CA THR A 11 30.07 -60.66 21.95
C THR A 11 28.54 -60.47 21.77
N CYS A 12 27.92 -59.40 21.28
CA CYS A 12 28.24 -58.24 20.45
C CYS A 12 27.37 -57.08 20.96
N LEU A 13 27.90 -55.99 21.52
CA LEU A 13 28.28 -54.75 20.84
C LEU A 13 27.74 -54.57 19.40
N VAL A 14 27.27 -53.34 19.15
CA VAL A 14 26.83 -52.74 17.88
C VAL A 14 25.32 -52.85 17.60
N ILE A 15 24.74 -51.66 17.38
CA ILE A 15 23.43 -51.32 16.80
C ILE A 15 22.28 -51.16 17.81
N GLY A 16 22.06 -49.91 18.24
CA GLY A 16 20.76 -49.51 18.81
C GLY A 16 20.72 -48.23 19.64
N VAL A 17 21.85 -47.60 19.97
CA VAL A 17 21.87 -46.35 20.76
C VAL A 17 22.53 -45.23 19.97
N VAL A 18 21.88 -44.80 18.89
CA VAL A 18 22.17 -43.52 18.21
C VAL A 18 20.83 -42.86 17.88
N LEU A 19 20.10 -42.40 18.89
CA LEU A 19 18.90 -41.56 18.70
C LEU A 19 18.75 -40.43 19.72
N LEU A 20 19.81 -40.04 20.44
CA LEU A 20 19.77 -38.89 21.36
C LEU A 20 21.03 -38.01 21.27
N ALA A 21 21.57 -37.84 20.06
CA ALA A 21 22.43 -36.69 19.77
C ALA A 21 21.51 -35.52 19.39
N GLY A 22 21.08 -34.75 20.40
CA GLY A 22 20.46 -33.45 20.17
C GLY A 22 21.40 -32.59 19.35
N CYS A 23 21.01 -32.28 18.11
CA CYS A 23 21.61 -31.21 17.34
C CYS A 23 21.27 -29.90 18.05
N ASN A 24 22.18 -29.40 18.87
CA ASN A 24 22.21 -27.98 19.19
C ASN A 24 22.63 -27.25 17.92
N GLU A 25 21.66 -26.95 17.06
CA GLU A 25 21.79 -25.81 16.17
C GLU A 25 21.77 -24.56 17.05
N GLU A 26 22.94 -23.97 17.27
CA GLU A 26 23.01 -22.56 17.59
C GLU A 26 22.31 -21.81 16.46
N LYS A 27 21.02 -21.52 16.67
CA LYS A 27 20.33 -20.48 15.92
C LYS A 27 21.12 -19.22 16.16
N GLN A 28 21.99 -18.87 15.21
CA GLN A 28 22.38 -17.50 15.01
C GLN A 28 21.09 -16.73 14.76
N VAL A 29 20.54 -16.17 15.83
CA VAL A 29 19.55 -15.11 15.75
C VAL A 29 20.32 -13.93 15.16
N GLN A 30 20.39 -13.88 13.83
CA GLN A 30 20.48 -12.60 13.15
C GLN A 30 19.36 -11.74 13.76
N PRO A 31 19.63 -10.50 14.20
CA PRO A 31 18.56 -9.61 14.58
C PRO A 31 17.70 -9.48 13.32
N SER A 32 16.51 -10.08 13.34
CA SER A 32 15.51 -9.76 12.35
C SER A 32 15.30 -8.27 12.50
N SER A 33 15.78 -7.48 11.54
CA SER A 33 15.26 -6.15 11.35
C SER A 33 13.78 -6.36 11.10
N GLU A 34 12.95 -6.21 12.13
CA GLU A 34 11.51 -6.27 11.98
C GLU A 34 11.17 -5.22 10.93
N ASN A 35 10.80 -5.66 9.72
CA ASN A 35 10.29 -4.78 8.70
C ASN A 35 8.93 -4.30 9.21
N ILE A 36 8.91 -3.12 9.83
CA ILE A 36 7.70 -2.51 10.37
C ILE A 36 6.77 -2.27 9.20
N LYS A 37 5.62 -2.95 9.21
CA LYS A 37 4.56 -2.79 8.22
C LYS A 37 3.44 -1.95 8.81
N ILE A 38 3.15 -0.80 8.19
CA ILE A 38 2.10 0.12 8.60
C ILE A 38 1.00 0.02 7.55
N GLU A 39 -0.15 -0.52 7.94
CA GLU A 39 -1.27 -0.74 7.03
C GLU A 39 -2.31 0.38 7.10
N ILE A 40 -3.07 0.54 6.02
CA ILE A 40 -4.33 1.30 6.03
C ILE A 40 -5.26 0.72 7.11
N LYS A 41 -5.82 1.59 7.96
CA LYS A 41 -6.63 1.19 9.12
C LYS A 41 -8.10 0.97 8.77
N THR A 42 -8.65 1.81 7.90
CA THR A 42 -10.07 1.80 7.55
C THR A 42 -10.27 2.10 6.06
N GLY A 43 -11.45 1.78 5.51
CA GLY A 43 -11.81 2.19 4.14
C GLY A 43 -11.91 3.71 3.95
N ALA A 44 -11.94 4.50 5.01
CA ALA A 44 -11.85 5.95 4.91
C ALA A 44 -10.40 6.46 4.76
N ASP A 45 -9.39 5.61 4.95
CA ASP A 45 -7.98 5.99 4.86
C ASP A 45 -7.38 5.72 3.47
N ASP A 46 -8.09 5.09 2.55
CA ASP A 46 -7.68 5.02 1.14
C ASP A 46 -8.86 5.15 0.18
N GLY A 47 -8.59 5.10 -1.14
CA GLY A 47 -9.59 5.34 -2.19
C GLY A 47 -9.14 6.50 -3.06
N GLY A 48 -9.98 7.53 -3.19
CA GLY A 48 -9.57 8.74 -3.89
C GLY A 48 -10.67 9.75 -4.17
N VAL A 49 -10.39 10.62 -5.14
CA VAL A 49 -11.32 11.66 -5.62
C VAL A 49 -11.53 11.52 -7.11
N VAL A 50 -12.74 11.82 -7.56
CA VAL A 50 -13.12 11.79 -8.96
C VAL A 50 -13.81 13.09 -9.32
N ALA A 51 -13.26 13.85 -10.27
CA ALA A 51 -13.83 15.10 -10.75
C ALA A 51 -14.40 14.95 -12.16
N LEU A 52 -15.40 15.78 -12.50
CA LEU A 52 -15.88 15.94 -13.87
C LEU A 52 -14.79 16.60 -14.72
N THR A 53 -14.20 15.84 -15.64
CA THR A 53 -13.08 16.28 -16.48
C THR A 53 -13.39 17.57 -17.22
N ASP A 54 -14.61 17.66 -17.76
CA ASP A 54 -15.02 18.78 -18.61
C ASP A 54 -15.20 20.10 -17.84
N LEU A 55 -15.19 20.06 -16.50
CA LEU A 55 -15.26 21.24 -15.65
C LEU A 55 -13.89 21.70 -15.13
N LEU A 56 -12.85 20.88 -15.30
CA LEU A 56 -11.50 21.20 -14.84
C LEU A 56 -10.78 22.15 -15.81
N PRO A 57 -9.85 23.00 -15.30
CA PRO A 57 -9.54 23.21 -13.89
C PRO A 57 -10.47 24.24 -13.20
N ASP A 58 -11.39 24.85 -13.94
CA ASP A 58 -12.16 26.02 -13.50
C ASP A 58 -13.11 25.71 -12.32
N ASN A 59 -13.75 24.54 -12.34
CA ASN A 59 -14.61 24.05 -11.27
C ASN A 59 -14.24 22.60 -10.93
N VAL A 60 -13.89 22.37 -9.67
CA VAL A 60 -13.46 21.07 -9.18
C VAL A 60 -14.64 20.35 -8.52
N PHE A 61 -15.63 20.01 -9.35
CA PHE A 61 -16.87 19.36 -8.91
C PHE A 61 -16.79 17.85 -9.15
N GLY A 62 -17.15 17.06 -8.14
CA GLY A 62 -16.91 15.63 -8.15
C GLY A 62 -17.30 14.92 -6.87
N ILE A 63 -16.70 13.75 -6.63
CA ILE A 63 -16.98 12.90 -5.47
C ILE A 63 -15.66 12.49 -4.80
N VAL A 64 -15.68 12.46 -3.47
CA VAL A 64 -14.68 11.78 -2.64
C VAL A 64 -15.20 10.38 -2.37
N ASN A 65 -14.37 9.36 -2.55
CA ASN A 65 -14.77 7.98 -2.32
C ASN A 65 -13.68 7.25 -1.53
N GLY A 66 -14.03 6.83 -0.33
CA GLY A 66 -13.26 5.88 0.45
C GLY A 66 -13.14 4.53 -0.26
N GLY A 67 -12.10 3.79 0.08
CA GLY A 67 -11.83 2.48 -0.44
C GLY A 67 -12.90 1.46 -0.04
N GLY A 68 -12.95 0.38 -0.81
CA GLY A 68 -13.83 -0.76 -0.57
C GLY A 68 -13.21 -2.02 -1.13
N ASP A 69 -14.04 -2.97 -1.54
CA ASP A 69 -13.62 -4.27 -2.10
C ASP A 69 -13.20 -4.21 -3.58
N GLN A 70 -13.37 -3.06 -4.23
CA GLN A 70 -12.98 -2.79 -5.62
C GLN A 70 -11.73 -1.92 -5.72
N PRO A 71 -10.91 -2.08 -6.77
CA PRO A 71 -9.80 -1.18 -7.02
C PRO A 71 -10.30 0.24 -7.33
N PHE A 72 -9.55 1.25 -6.88
CA PHE A 72 -9.83 2.64 -7.21
C PHE A 72 -9.18 3.03 -8.54
N MET A 73 -9.91 3.73 -9.41
CA MET A 73 -9.45 4.14 -10.73
C MET A 73 -8.68 5.47 -10.67
N VAL A 74 -7.40 5.45 -11.05
CA VAL A 74 -6.55 6.64 -11.19
C VAL A 74 -6.30 6.90 -12.68
N GLY A 75 -6.86 7.98 -13.20
CA GLY A 75 -6.80 8.35 -14.60
C GLY A 75 -8.12 8.80 -15.19
N LEU A 76 -8.27 8.62 -16.50
CA LEU A 76 -9.39 9.14 -17.29
C LEU A 76 -10.35 8.00 -17.63
N PHE A 77 -11.62 8.16 -17.25
CA PHE A 77 -12.67 7.16 -17.46
C PHE A 77 -14.03 7.83 -17.67
N THR A 78 -15.02 7.07 -18.14
CA THR A 78 -16.39 7.56 -18.34
C THR A 78 -17.32 7.02 -17.26
N SER A 79 -18.20 7.88 -16.73
CA SER A 79 -19.25 7.50 -15.78
C SER A 79 -20.28 6.56 -16.46
N GLY A 80 -21.07 5.83 -15.67
CA GLY A 80 -22.21 5.08 -16.21
C GLY A 80 -23.27 5.95 -16.91
N GLY A 81 -23.28 7.25 -16.61
CA GLY A 81 -24.15 8.26 -17.24
C GLY A 81 -23.55 8.89 -18.51
N GLY A 82 -22.28 8.61 -18.84
CA GLY A 82 -21.60 9.14 -20.03
C GLY A 82 -20.69 10.35 -19.78
N ASP A 83 -20.56 10.83 -18.54
CA ASP A 83 -19.70 11.96 -18.21
C ASP A 83 -18.22 11.57 -18.19
N ASN A 84 -17.35 12.48 -18.62
CA ASN A 84 -15.91 12.28 -18.54
C ASN A 84 -15.41 12.56 -17.13
N LEU A 85 -14.63 11.64 -16.58
CA LEU A 85 -14.14 11.67 -15.21
C LEU A 85 -12.62 11.59 -15.16
N THR A 86 -12.02 12.35 -14.23
CA THR A 86 -10.61 12.25 -13.88
C THR A 86 -10.50 11.82 -12.43
N GLY A 87 -9.88 10.67 -12.17
CA GLY A 87 -9.66 10.11 -10.85
C GLY A 87 -8.23 10.27 -10.35
N ARG A 88 -8.08 10.57 -9.05
CA ARG A 88 -6.81 10.61 -8.33
C ARG A 88 -6.88 9.74 -7.08
N GLY A 89 -5.90 8.87 -6.89
CA GLY A 89 -5.83 7.95 -5.75
C GLY A 89 -5.30 8.63 -4.50
N ILE A 90 -5.77 8.22 -3.33
CA ILE A 90 -5.39 8.78 -2.03
C ILE A 90 -5.14 7.62 -1.06
N TYR A 91 -4.01 7.68 -0.34
CA TYR A 91 -3.63 6.72 0.69
C TYR A 91 -3.10 7.45 1.92
N ARG A 92 -3.82 7.36 3.03
CA ARG A 92 -3.58 8.05 4.29
C ARG A 92 -3.06 7.06 5.33
N PHE A 93 -1.92 7.36 5.92
CA PHE A 93 -1.27 6.49 6.90
C PHE A 93 -1.06 7.20 8.23
N ASP A 94 -1.42 6.52 9.32
CA ASP A 94 -1.02 6.92 10.66
C ASP A 94 0.40 6.41 10.93
N ILE A 95 1.35 7.35 10.99
CA ILE A 95 2.76 7.12 11.29
C ILE A 95 3.18 7.78 12.61
N SER A 96 2.22 8.03 13.52
CA SER A 96 2.45 8.73 14.79
C SER A 96 3.60 8.13 15.62
N GLU A 97 3.79 6.81 15.57
CA GLU A 97 4.88 6.08 16.24
C GLU A 97 6.22 6.09 15.48
N TYR A 98 6.25 6.58 14.24
CA TYR A 98 7.36 6.41 13.30
C TYR A 98 7.78 7.70 12.58
N LYS A 99 7.39 8.88 13.09
CA LYS A 99 7.52 10.19 12.41
C LYS A 99 8.90 10.56 11.85
N ASN A 100 9.98 9.94 12.34
CA ASN A 100 11.37 10.23 11.92
C ASN A 100 12.00 9.14 11.05
N LYS A 101 11.21 8.17 10.57
CA LYS A 101 11.71 7.07 9.72
C LYS A 101 11.57 7.39 8.24
N SER A 102 12.33 6.67 7.42
CA SER A 102 12.04 6.62 5.99
C SER A 102 11.01 5.53 5.74
N PHE A 103 10.19 5.72 4.72
CA PHE A 103 9.17 4.73 4.36
C PHE A 103 9.34 4.29 2.92
N THR A 104 8.86 3.10 2.63
CA THR A 104 8.56 2.69 1.26
C THR A 104 7.08 2.40 1.18
N PHE A 105 6.39 3.11 0.29
CA PHE A 105 4.98 2.93 0.01
C PHE A 105 4.77 1.80 -0.99
N HIS A 106 3.82 0.93 -0.69
CA HIS A 106 3.44 -0.22 -1.49
C HIS A 106 1.95 -0.19 -1.80
N VAL A 107 1.61 -0.23 -3.09
CA VAL A 107 0.23 -0.37 -3.56
C VAL A 107 0.19 -1.29 -4.78
N LYS A 108 -0.84 -2.12 -4.90
CA LYS A 108 -0.97 -3.04 -6.02
C LYS A 108 -1.61 -2.32 -7.20
N CYS A 109 -0.94 -2.34 -8.36
CA CYS A 109 -1.61 -2.06 -9.62
C CYS A 109 -2.38 -3.32 -10.02
N VAL A 110 -3.69 -3.34 -9.79
CA VAL A 110 -4.57 -4.47 -10.11
C VAL A 110 -4.68 -4.61 -11.62
N GLU A 111 -5.00 -3.50 -12.29
CA GLU A 111 -5.26 -3.47 -13.72
C GLU A 111 -4.76 -2.19 -14.38
N LYS A 112 -4.58 -2.26 -15.70
CA LYS A 112 -4.27 -1.14 -16.58
C LYS A 112 -5.23 -1.18 -17.76
N HIS A 113 -5.91 -0.07 -18.01
CA HIS A 113 -6.79 0.11 -19.18
C HIS A 113 -6.20 1.18 -20.09
N GLY A 114 -6.21 0.94 -21.40
CA GLY A 114 -5.65 1.86 -22.39
C GLY A 114 -4.13 2.08 -22.26
N ASN A 115 -3.70 3.32 -22.49
CA ASN A 115 -2.34 3.82 -22.37
C ASN A 115 -2.25 5.09 -21.47
N PRO A 116 -2.51 4.97 -20.15
CA PRO A 116 -2.47 6.08 -19.17
C PRO A 116 -1.11 6.78 -19.01
N GLY A 117 -0.04 6.24 -19.59
CA GLY A 117 1.31 6.77 -19.40
C GLY A 117 1.82 6.55 -17.97
N SER A 118 2.47 7.55 -17.40
CA SER A 118 3.06 7.47 -16.05
C SER A 118 2.06 7.91 -14.97
N LEU A 119 2.16 7.30 -13.80
CA LEU A 119 1.66 7.89 -12.55
C LEU A 119 2.70 8.81 -11.93
N GLU A 120 2.25 9.94 -11.44
CA GLU A 120 2.99 10.77 -10.49
C GLU A 120 2.49 10.49 -9.08
N VAL A 121 3.43 10.40 -8.14
CA VAL A 121 3.16 10.13 -6.73
C VAL A 121 3.61 11.33 -5.92
N TYR A 122 2.71 11.84 -5.10
CA TYR A 122 2.90 13.03 -4.27
C TYR A 122 2.75 12.68 -2.80
N LEU A 123 3.62 13.24 -1.97
CA LEU A 123 3.42 13.34 -0.54
C LEU A 123 2.74 14.68 -0.25
N THR A 124 1.64 14.66 0.49
CA THR A 124 0.77 15.81 0.70
C THR A 124 0.42 15.96 2.18
N ASN A 125 -0.16 17.11 2.56
CA ASN A 125 -0.80 17.25 3.86
C ASN A 125 -1.93 16.22 4.02
N ASP A 126 -2.34 16.00 5.27
CA ASP A 126 -3.47 15.11 5.55
C ASP A 126 -4.73 15.52 4.78
N SER A 127 -5.31 14.56 4.07
CA SER A 127 -6.61 14.69 3.39
C SER A 127 -7.78 14.68 4.35
N GLY A 128 -7.56 14.21 5.59
CA GLY A 128 -8.60 13.71 6.47
C GLY A 128 -9.13 12.35 5.99
N PRO A 129 -10.00 11.72 6.78
CA PRO A 129 -10.72 10.53 6.37
C PRO A 129 -11.65 10.84 5.19
N LEU A 130 -11.65 9.96 4.19
CA LEU A 130 -12.51 10.03 3.01
C LEU A 130 -13.94 9.55 3.34
N GLU A 131 -14.92 10.10 2.63
CA GLU A 131 -16.32 9.66 2.74
C GLU A 131 -16.49 8.28 2.09
N THR A 132 -16.99 7.29 2.84
CA THR A 132 -17.17 5.90 2.36
C THR A 132 -18.54 5.62 1.74
N ASN A 133 -19.49 6.56 1.86
CA ASN A 133 -20.83 6.44 1.28
C ASN A 133 -21.26 7.77 0.64
N PRO A 134 -20.52 8.27 -0.36
CA PRO A 134 -20.84 9.54 -1.00
C PRO A 134 -22.21 9.47 -1.68
N SER A 135 -23.08 10.43 -1.36
CA SER A 135 -24.45 10.46 -1.89
C SER A 135 -24.64 11.40 -3.06
N ASN A 136 -23.81 12.44 -3.20
CA ASN A 136 -23.94 13.48 -4.23
C ASN A 136 -22.58 14.02 -4.66
N MET A 137 -22.51 14.52 -5.89
CA MET A 137 -21.37 15.34 -6.32
C MET A 137 -21.36 16.68 -5.56
N SER A 138 -20.18 17.15 -5.21
CA SER A 138 -19.94 18.38 -4.47
C SER A 138 -18.64 19.04 -4.94
N ASP A 139 -18.33 20.22 -4.39
CA ASP A 139 -17.02 20.82 -4.54
C ASP A 139 -15.99 19.99 -3.75
N ILE A 140 -15.04 19.39 -4.47
CA ILE A 140 -13.96 18.55 -3.92
C ILE A 140 -12.59 19.25 -4.04
N SER A 141 -12.57 20.55 -4.32
CA SER A 141 -11.35 21.35 -4.53
C SER A 141 -10.33 21.25 -3.40
N GLN A 142 -10.79 21.13 -2.15
CA GLN A 142 -9.91 21.04 -0.98
C GLN A 142 -9.00 19.82 -1.03
N ILE A 143 -9.53 18.65 -1.41
CA ILE A 143 -8.76 17.41 -1.50
C ILE A 143 -8.06 17.31 -2.86
N TRP A 144 -8.77 17.66 -3.95
CA TRP A 144 -8.22 17.60 -5.30
C TRP A 144 -6.92 18.40 -5.46
N ASN A 145 -6.86 19.59 -4.85
CA ASN A 145 -5.74 20.52 -4.99
C ASN A 145 -4.59 20.28 -4.01
N LEU A 146 -4.67 19.27 -3.13
CA LEU A 146 -3.56 18.92 -2.22
C LEU A 146 -2.26 18.66 -2.99
N ILE A 147 -2.33 18.11 -4.21
CA ILE A 147 -1.18 17.88 -5.08
C ILE A 147 -0.43 19.18 -5.46
N ASN A 148 -1.11 20.33 -5.46
CA ASN A 148 -0.51 21.60 -5.89
C ASN A 148 0.43 22.16 -4.83
N PHE A 149 0.22 21.74 -3.59
CA PHE A 149 1.06 22.08 -2.46
C PHE A 149 2.05 20.96 -2.16
N GLY A 150 1.65 19.71 -2.41
CA GLY A 150 2.44 18.51 -2.16
C GLY A 150 3.79 18.44 -2.87
N GLU A 151 4.63 17.55 -2.36
CA GLU A 151 5.94 17.24 -2.93
C GLU A 151 5.85 15.99 -3.80
N LYS A 152 6.23 16.09 -5.07
CA LYS A 152 6.32 14.92 -5.96
C LYS A 152 7.50 14.06 -5.54
N VAL A 153 7.21 12.82 -5.13
CA VAL A 153 8.22 11.86 -4.65
C VAL A 153 8.67 10.88 -5.73
N ALA A 154 7.82 10.61 -6.73
CA ALA A 154 8.17 9.71 -7.83
C ALA A 154 7.33 9.93 -9.09
N THR A 155 7.88 9.48 -10.21
CA THR A 155 7.15 9.22 -11.45
C THR A 155 7.41 7.78 -11.85
N ILE A 156 6.35 7.01 -12.10
CA ILE A 156 6.41 5.57 -12.34
C ILE A 156 5.49 5.19 -13.50
N THR A 157 5.78 4.08 -14.18
CA THR A 157 4.86 3.49 -15.16
C THR A 157 4.44 2.12 -14.64
N PRO A 158 3.27 2.02 -13.98
CA PRO A 158 2.82 0.76 -13.41
C PRO A 158 2.56 -0.31 -14.47
N VAL A 159 2.73 -1.56 -14.03
CA VAL A 159 2.39 -2.76 -14.80
C VAL A 159 1.23 -3.45 -14.10
N SER A 160 0.24 -3.89 -14.88
CA SER A 160 -0.91 -4.65 -14.39
C SER A 160 -0.46 -5.89 -13.60
N GLY A 161 -1.07 -6.12 -12.45
CA GLY A 161 -0.69 -7.20 -11.52
C GLY A 161 0.65 -6.95 -10.80
N GLY A 162 1.28 -5.80 -10.97
CA GLY A 162 2.53 -5.41 -10.31
C GLY A 162 2.32 -4.70 -8.97
N TRP A 163 3.34 -4.72 -8.12
CA TRP A 163 3.42 -3.81 -6.97
C TRP A 163 4.10 -2.51 -7.41
N ILE A 164 3.49 -1.40 -7.06
CA ILE A 164 4.10 -0.08 -7.09
C ILE A 164 4.85 0.10 -5.77
N THR A 165 6.12 0.48 -5.85
CA THR A 165 7.00 0.66 -4.69
C THR A 165 7.69 2.02 -4.80
N VAL A 166 7.48 2.90 -3.82
CA VAL A 166 7.98 4.28 -3.82
C VAL A 166 8.69 4.59 -2.51
N SER A 167 9.97 4.93 -2.57
CA SER A 167 10.74 5.33 -1.38
C SER A 167 10.46 6.79 -1.03
N ILE A 168 10.24 7.05 0.25
CA ILE A 168 9.94 8.36 0.84
C ILE A 168 10.97 8.60 1.94
N SER A 169 11.80 9.62 1.77
CA SER A 169 12.87 9.92 2.73
C SER A 169 12.30 10.49 4.03
N SER A 170 12.98 10.26 5.15
CA SER A 170 12.61 10.85 6.44
C SER A 170 12.56 12.39 6.43
N ALA A 171 13.35 13.04 5.59
CA ALA A 171 13.31 14.50 5.41
C ALA A 171 11.99 14.98 4.79
N MET A 172 11.49 14.25 3.79
CA MET A 172 10.17 14.50 3.19
C MET A 172 9.07 14.25 4.22
N VAL A 173 9.11 13.10 4.90
CA VAL A 173 8.14 12.77 5.97
C VAL A 173 8.06 13.89 7.00
N LYS A 174 9.20 14.36 7.51
CA LYS A 174 9.25 15.42 8.51
C LYS A 174 8.60 16.73 8.06
N SER A 175 8.60 17.00 6.75
CA SER A 175 8.03 18.23 6.18
C SER A 175 6.51 18.14 5.99
N TRP A 176 5.97 16.92 5.92
CA TRP A 176 4.58 16.66 5.50
C TRP A 176 3.72 15.96 6.55
N VAL A 177 4.34 15.31 7.54
CA VAL A 177 3.64 14.65 8.65
C VAL A 177 2.92 15.69 9.49
N THR A 178 1.65 15.42 9.81
CA THR A 178 0.86 16.29 10.68
C THR A 178 1.23 16.13 12.15
N ASP A 179 0.77 17.07 12.98
CA ASP A 179 0.92 16.99 14.43
C ASP A 179 0.28 15.71 14.99
N ASP A 180 -0.84 15.27 14.40
CA ASP A 180 -1.52 14.01 14.73
C ASP A 180 -0.81 12.76 14.18
N GLY A 181 0.23 12.95 13.37
CA GLY A 181 1.08 11.86 12.87
C GLY A 181 0.62 11.22 11.57
N TYR A 182 -0.20 11.91 10.78
CA TYR A 182 -0.66 11.41 9.49
C TYR A 182 0.19 11.91 8.33
N ILE A 183 0.33 11.07 7.31
CA ILE A 183 0.78 11.46 5.97
C ILE A 183 -0.22 10.97 4.94
N THR A 184 -0.36 11.72 3.84
CA THR A 184 -1.20 11.34 2.71
C THR A 184 -0.36 11.25 1.44
N ILE A 185 -0.49 10.13 0.75
CA ILE A 185 0.11 9.87 -0.55
C ILE A 185 -0.99 9.98 -1.62
N MET A 186 -0.84 10.91 -2.54
CA MET A 186 -1.76 11.09 -3.68
C MET A 186 -1.12 10.62 -4.98
N LEU A 187 -1.91 9.97 -5.83
CA LEU A 187 -1.48 9.50 -7.14
C LEU A 187 -2.38 10.08 -8.24
N LYS A 188 -1.77 10.57 -9.31
CA LYS A 188 -2.46 11.05 -10.51
C LYS A 188 -1.72 10.61 -11.77
N LEU A 189 -2.37 10.68 -12.94
CA LEU A 189 -1.62 10.57 -14.19
C LEU A 189 -0.68 11.77 -14.35
N GLY A 190 0.50 11.53 -14.90
CA GLY A 190 1.41 12.59 -15.31
C GLY A 190 0.81 13.44 -16.44
N ASN A 191 -0.02 12.84 -17.28
CA ASN A 191 -0.83 13.56 -18.27
C ASN A 191 -2.31 13.23 -18.07
N GLU A 192 -3.09 14.23 -17.61
CA GLU A 192 -4.54 14.12 -17.42
C GLU A 192 -5.32 14.66 -18.65
N ASN A 193 -4.64 14.95 -19.76
CA ASN A 193 -5.22 15.52 -20.99
C ASN A 193 -5.05 14.57 -22.19
N LEU A 194 -5.32 13.27 -22.03
CA LEU A 194 -5.01 12.26 -23.05
C LEU A 194 -5.98 12.23 -24.25
N GLY A 195 -6.98 13.11 -24.33
CA GLY A 195 -7.98 13.11 -25.41
C GLY A 195 -8.80 11.82 -25.49
N SER A 196 -8.75 10.99 -24.45
CA SER A 196 -9.39 9.70 -24.29
C SER A 196 -9.83 9.55 -22.83
N ASN A 197 -10.94 8.84 -22.64
CA ASN A 197 -11.57 8.59 -21.34
C ASN A 197 -11.61 7.07 -21.06
N ASN A 198 -10.55 6.37 -21.44
CA ASN A 198 -10.37 4.95 -21.18
C ASN A 198 -8.90 4.63 -20.84
N ASP A 199 -8.25 5.55 -20.14
CA ASP A 199 -6.83 5.52 -19.82
C ASP A 199 -6.64 5.67 -18.32
N TYR A 200 -6.59 4.54 -17.62
CA TYR A 200 -6.49 4.55 -16.17
C TYR A 200 -5.79 3.30 -15.62
N TYR A 201 -5.34 3.43 -14.37
CA TYR A 201 -4.87 2.32 -13.54
C TYR A 201 -5.89 2.01 -12.46
N GLY A 202 -6.22 0.73 -12.27
CA GLY A 202 -6.97 0.27 -11.10
C GLY A 202 -5.99 -0.09 -9.99
N LEU A 203 -6.02 0.64 -8.88
CA LEU A 203 -5.13 0.45 -7.74
C LEU A 203 -5.87 -0.18 -6.56
N SER A 204 -5.20 -1.08 -5.83
CA SER A 204 -5.83 -1.72 -4.67
C SER A 204 -6.17 -0.72 -3.56
N THR A 205 -7.20 -1.08 -2.80
CA THR A 205 -7.75 -0.37 -1.63
C THR A 205 -7.77 -1.29 -0.42
N TYR A 206 -8.26 -0.79 0.71
CA TYR A 206 -8.22 -1.45 2.02
C TYR A 206 -8.82 -2.86 2.01
N GLU A 207 -9.97 -3.06 1.37
CA GLU A 207 -10.71 -4.33 1.37
C GLU A 207 -10.51 -5.15 0.09
N TYR A 208 -9.80 -4.61 -0.90
CA TYR A 208 -9.60 -5.29 -2.17
C TYR A 208 -8.98 -6.68 -1.98
N SER A 209 -9.61 -7.69 -2.60
CA SER A 209 -9.22 -9.10 -2.46
C SER A 209 -9.16 -9.53 -0.98
N GLN A 210 -10.18 -9.15 -0.20
CA GLN A 210 -10.28 -9.43 1.24
C GLN A 210 -9.07 -8.91 2.04
N GLY A 211 -8.47 -7.80 1.58
CA GLY A 211 -7.29 -7.18 2.18
C GLY A 211 -5.96 -7.87 1.87
N SER A 212 -5.93 -8.93 1.05
CA SER A 212 -4.68 -9.63 0.69
C SER A 212 -3.70 -8.77 -0.13
N ALA A 213 -4.19 -7.73 -0.78
CA ALA A 213 -3.39 -6.74 -1.51
C ALA A 213 -3.56 -5.32 -0.95
N LYS A 214 -3.85 -5.22 0.36
CA LYS A 214 -3.99 -3.95 1.08
C LYS A 214 -2.74 -3.08 0.91
N PRO A 215 -2.87 -1.78 0.61
CA PRO A 215 -1.75 -0.83 0.61
C PRO A 215 -1.08 -0.72 1.98
N TYR A 216 0.24 -0.51 1.98
CA TYR A 216 1.02 -0.40 3.22
C TYR A 216 2.30 0.42 3.05
N LEU A 217 2.85 0.89 4.17
CA LEU A 217 4.23 1.38 4.26
C LEU A 217 5.11 0.31 4.91
N SER A 218 6.35 0.22 4.46
CA SER A 218 7.44 -0.43 5.21
C SER A 218 8.39 0.64 5.74
N ALA A 219 8.67 0.64 7.04
CA ALA A 219 9.58 1.61 7.65
C ALA A 219 11.03 1.08 7.71
N SER A 220 11.99 1.97 7.47
CA SER A 220 13.43 1.73 7.57
C SER A 220 14.12 2.85 8.35
#